data_AF-A0A1U7XIC6-F1
#
_entry.id   AF-A0A1U7XIC6-F1
#
_cell.length_a   1.000
_cell.length_b   1.000
_cell.length_c   1.000
_cell.angle_alpha   90.00
_cell.angle_beta   90.00
_cell.angle_gamma   90.00
#
_symmetry.space_group_name_H-M   'P 1'
#
loop_
_entity.id
_entity.type
_entity.pdbx_description
1 polymer ?
#
loop_
_entity_poly.entity_id
_entity_poly.type
_entity_poly.pdbx_seq_one_letter_code
_entity_poly.pdbx_strand_id
1 'polypeptide(L)'
;MEKERGRDVSYAEVFEELHKKKKKDGTREHWVETRASDTYEDYHKRLEEWQQTQPPSTQPTPDDMASLWTEAAGGANTGRVYGLGIHRLTGHPNSLLANSSSPQNQEQMEDMRNEIRELKQQLDSQYGTFVKMQKFMHKHWHDLSDNEDE
;
A
#
# COMPACT_ATOMS: atom_id res chain seq x y z
N MET A 1 -7.13 12.83 10.38
CA MET A 1 -6.31 12.37 11.53
C MET A 1 -5.24 13.40 11.93
N GLU A 2 -4.10 13.51 11.24
CA GLU A 2 -3.01 14.44 11.65
C GLU A 2 -3.41 15.93 11.53
N LYS A 3 -4.02 16.33 10.40
CA LYS A 3 -4.60 17.67 10.20
C LYS A 3 -5.79 18.00 11.11
N GLU A 4 -6.36 16.99 11.77
CA GLU A 4 -7.58 17.10 12.59
C GLU A 4 -7.26 17.21 14.09
N ARG A 5 -6.13 16.62 14.52
CA ARG A 5 -5.67 16.63 15.92
C ARG A 5 -4.57 17.65 16.19
N GLY A 6 -3.99 18.27 15.16
CA GLY A 6 -3.00 19.35 15.31
C GLY A 6 -1.68 18.92 15.95
N ARG A 7 -1.43 17.60 16.04
CA ARG A 7 -0.21 16.98 16.54
C ARG A 7 0.10 15.73 15.72
N ASP A 8 1.36 15.32 15.74
CA ASP A 8 1.80 14.03 15.18
C ASP A 8 1.04 12.91 15.92
N VAL A 9 0.30 12.10 15.17
CA VAL A 9 -0.51 11.00 15.70
C VAL A 9 0.33 9.75 15.65
N SER A 10 0.50 9.08 16.79
CA SER A 10 1.26 7.83 16.83
C SER A 10 0.55 6.71 16.08
N TYR A 11 1.31 5.73 15.60
CA TYR A 11 0.72 4.59 14.91
C TYR A 11 -0.27 3.82 15.79
N ALA A 12 0.05 3.64 17.08
CA ALA A 12 -0.83 3.00 18.05
C ALA A 12 -2.18 3.74 18.19
N GLU A 13 -2.18 5.07 18.16
CA GLU A 13 -3.39 5.89 18.24
C GLU A 13 -4.26 5.72 16.98
N VAL A 14 -3.66 5.68 15.79
CA VAL A 14 -4.38 5.38 14.54
C VAL A 14 -4.94 3.96 14.58
N PHE A 15 -4.17 3.00 15.11
CA PHE A 15 -4.58 1.61 15.21
C PHE A 15 -5.79 1.42 16.12
N GLU A 16 -5.79 2.03 17.31
CA GLU A 16 -6.95 2.06 18.21
C GLU A 16 -8.20 2.64 17.55
N GLU A 17 -8.05 3.76 16.84
CA GLU A 17 -9.16 4.43 16.15
C GLU A 17 -9.82 3.56 15.08
N LEU A 18 -9.02 2.73 14.39
CA LEU A 18 -9.46 1.82 13.33
C LEU A 18 -10.00 0.49 13.86
N HIS A 19 -9.42 -0.04 14.94
CA HIS A 19 -9.72 -1.38 15.43
C HIS A 19 -10.58 -1.40 16.69
N LYS A 20 -10.98 -0.25 17.24
CA LYS A 20 -12.02 -0.17 18.26
C LYS A 20 -13.38 0.21 17.66
N LYS A 21 -14.41 -0.49 18.10
CA LYS A 21 -15.79 -0.27 17.69
C LYS A 21 -16.26 1.11 18.16
N LYS A 22 -16.65 1.95 17.21
CA LYS A 22 -17.28 3.25 17.48
C LYS A 22 -18.73 3.06 17.93
N LYS A 23 -19.06 3.59 19.10
CA LYS A 23 -20.44 3.67 19.62
C LYS A 23 -21.17 4.86 19.00
N LYS A 24 -22.51 4.88 19.15
CA LYS A 24 -23.36 5.96 18.62
C LYS A 24 -23.03 7.33 19.20
N ASP A 25 -22.53 7.37 20.42
CA ASP A 25 -22.08 8.57 21.14
C ASP A 25 -20.67 9.05 20.71
N GLY A 26 -20.00 8.32 19.81
CA GLY A 26 -18.67 8.64 19.31
C GLY A 26 -17.52 8.03 20.11
N THR A 27 -17.79 7.38 21.24
CA THR A 27 -16.76 6.72 22.06
C THR A 27 -16.29 5.40 21.43
N ARG A 28 -15.06 4.97 21.78
CA ARG A 28 -14.43 3.75 21.29
C ARG A 28 -13.82 2.97 22.46
N GLU A 29 -14.45 1.88 22.86
CA GLU A 29 -14.04 1.12 24.05
C GLU A 29 -13.63 -0.32 23.73
N HIS A 30 -14.35 -1.00 22.84
CA HIS A 30 -14.12 -2.43 22.58
C HIS A 30 -13.36 -2.67 21.29
N TRP A 31 -12.34 -3.52 21.34
CA TRP A 31 -11.67 -4.04 20.16
C TRP A 31 -12.64 -4.83 19.28
N VAL A 32 -12.51 -4.67 17.97
CA VAL A 32 -13.32 -5.36 16.96
C VAL A 32 -12.93 -6.85 16.89
N GLU A 33 -11.66 -7.15 17.12
CA GLU A 33 -11.13 -8.53 17.11
C GLU A 33 -10.05 -8.73 18.17
N THR A 34 -9.93 -9.96 18.68
CA THR A 34 -8.94 -10.35 19.70
C THR A 34 -7.51 -10.11 19.23
N ARG A 35 -7.23 -10.33 17.94
CA ARG A 35 -5.89 -10.07 17.39
C ARG A 35 -5.46 -8.61 17.56
N ALA A 36 -6.40 -7.67 17.49
CA ALA A 36 -6.10 -6.25 17.67
C ALA A 36 -5.77 -5.91 19.13
N SER A 37 -6.47 -6.53 20.09
CA SER A 37 -6.09 -6.39 21.50
C SER A 37 -4.72 -6.98 21.77
N ASP A 38 -4.46 -8.21 21.29
CA ASP A 38 -3.21 -8.92 21.56
C ASP A 38 -1.99 -8.17 20.99
N THR A 39 -2.09 -7.66 19.75
CA THR A 39 -1.03 -6.84 19.14
C THR A 39 -0.78 -5.55 19.92
N TYR A 40 -1.84 -4.87 20.36
CA TYR A 40 -1.71 -3.62 21.11
C TYR A 40 -1.09 -3.85 22.49
N GLU A 41 -1.48 -4.92 23.18
CA GLU A 41 -0.89 -5.31 24.47
C GLU A 41 0.58 -5.73 24.33
N ASP A 42 0.94 -6.51 23.30
CA ASP A 42 2.34 -6.89 23.05
C ASP A 42 3.22 -5.67 22.75
N TYR A 43 2.70 -4.70 21.99
CA TYR A 43 3.40 -3.44 21.75
C TYR A 43 3.73 -2.70 23.05
N HIS A 44 2.75 -2.52 23.94
CA HIS A 44 2.96 -1.83 25.22
C HIS A 44 3.92 -2.56 26.13
N LYS A 45 3.83 -3.90 26.15
CA LYS A 45 4.78 -4.73 26.89
C LYS A 45 6.21 -4.53 26.38
N ARG A 46 6.43 -4.58 25.07
CA ARG A 46 7.75 -4.33 24.46
C ARG A 46 8.25 -2.92 24.72
N LEU A 47 7.36 -1.92 24.70
CA LEU A 47 7.70 -0.54 24.99
C LEU A 47 8.16 -0.37 26.44
N GLU A 48 7.47 -1.02 27.38
CA GLU A 48 7.87 -1.04 28.79
C GLU A 48 9.22 -1.75 28.98
N GLU A 49 9.42 -2.92 28.37
CA GLU A 49 10.69 -3.66 28.39
C GLU A 49 11.82 -2.81 27.81
N TRP A 50 11.61 -2.17 26.65
CA TRP A 50 12.57 -1.26 26.05
C TRP A 50 12.93 -0.13 27.01
N GLN A 51 11.93 0.52 27.62
CA GLN A 51 12.12 1.63 28.55
C GLN A 51 12.96 1.24 29.77
N GLN A 52 12.84 -0.01 30.24
CA GLN A 52 13.65 -0.54 31.34
C GLN A 52 15.11 -0.81 30.96
N THR A 53 15.39 -1.08 29.68
CA THR A 53 16.77 -1.28 29.19
C THR A 53 17.51 0.03 28.97
N GLN A 54 16.79 1.14 28.82
CA GLN A 54 17.37 2.45 28.55
C GLN A 54 17.74 3.22 29.83
N PRO A 55 18.68 4.18 29.74
CA PRO A 55 18.95 5.09 30.84
C PRO A 55 17.67 5.82 31.31
N PRO A 56 17.55 6.14 32.62
CA PRO A 56 16.44 6.92 33.12
C PRO A 56 16.34 8.25 32.36
N SER A 57 15.12 8.64 31.96
CA SER A 57 14.79 9.82 31.11
C SER A 57 14.99 9.68 29.59
N THR A 58 15.45 8.52 29.10
CA THR A 58 15.49 8.27 27.65
C THR A 58 14.07 8.09 27.12
N GLN A 59 13.62 8.95 26.21
CA GLN A 59 12.34 8.80 25.53
C GLN A 59 12.53 8.02 24.22
N PRO A 60 11.60 7.13 23.87
CA PRO A 60 11.66 6.42 22.60
C PRO A 60 11.51 7.41 21.44
N THR A 61 12.40 7.28 20.45
CA THR A 61 12.28 8.04 19.22
C THR A 61 11.12 7.51 18.37
N PRO A 62 10.63 8.26 17.39
CA PRO A 62 9.62 7.76 16.45
C PRO A 62 10.04 6.45 15.76
N ASP A 63 11.33 6.29 15.45
CA ASP A 63 11.87 5.08 14.82
C ASP A 63 11.91 3.89 15.79
N ASP A 64 12.22 4.12 17.07
CA ASP A 64 12.13 3.09 18.11
C ASP A 64 10.69 2.61 18.25
N MET A 65 9.73 3.55 18.32
CA MET A 65 8.31 3.23 18.41
C MET A 65 7.81 2.46 17.18
N ALA A 66 8.25 2.83 15.98
CA ALA A 66 7.90 2.14 14.74
C ALA A 66 8.49 0.72 14.68
N SER A 67 9.72 0.54 15.20
CA SER A 67 10.38 -0.77 15.26
C SER A 67 9.68 -1.69 16.25
N LEU A 68 9.41 -1.23 17.47
CA LEU A 68 8.68 -1.99 18.49
C LEU A 68 7.26 -2.37 18.02
N TRP A 69 6.59 -1.45 17.32
CA TRP A 69 5.30 -1.74 16.71
C TRP A 69 5.40 -2.83 15.63
N THR A 70 6.41 -2.72 14.77
CA THR A 70 6.64 -3.70 13.69
C THR A 70 6.87 -5.10 14.25
N GLU A 71 7.57 -5.22 15.38
CA GLU A 71 7.77 -6.50 16.05
C GLU A 71 6.51 -7.05 16.74
N ALA A 72 5.66 -6.18 17.29
CA ALA A 72 4.40 -6.59 17.92
C ALA A 72 3.33 -7.00 16.89
N ALA A 73 3.24 -6.26 15.79
CA ALA A 73 2.24 -6.47 14.74
C ALA A 73 2.72 -7.41 13.62
N GLY A 74 4.03 -7.59 13.48
CA GLY A 74 4.66 -8.53 12.56
C GLY A 74 5.30 -9.67 13.36
N GLY A 75 4.72 -10.87 13.27
CA GLY A 75 5.42 -12.07 13.73
C GLY A 75 6.80 -12.16 13.08
N ALA A 76 7.76 -12.81 13.76
CA ALA A 76 9.22 -12.79 13.53
C ALA A 76 9.74 -13.09 12.10
N ASN A 77 8.88 -13.26 11.10
CA ASN A 77 9.19 -13.90 9.82
C ASN A 77 8.26 -13.56 8.63
N THR A 78 7.28 -12.65 8.71
CA THR A 78 6.25 -12.56 7.64
C THR A 78 6.32 -11.37 6.68
N GLY A 79 7.20 -10.38 6.87
CA GLY A 79 7.35 -9.24 5.94
C GLY A 79 6.05 -8.44 5.67
N ARG A 80 5.01 -8.69 6.48
CA ARG A 80 3.67 -8.11 6.40
C ARG A 80 3.26 -7.77 7.82
N VAL A 81 3.17 -6.48 8.10
CA VAL A 81 2.79 -5.97 9.42
C VAL A 81 1.27 -5.85 9.46
N TYR A 82 0.65 -6.47 10.45
CA TYR A 82 -0.80 -6.40 10.64
C TYR A 82 -1.26 -4.97 10.91
N GLY A 83 -2.36 -4.55 10.26
CA GLY A 83 -2.88 -3.19 10.32
C GLY A 83 -2.13 -2.14 9.48
N LEU A 84 -0.90 -2.41 9.04
CA LEU A 84 0.01 -1.41 8.45
C LEU A 84 0.09 -1.45 6.91
N GLY A 85 -0.40 -2.52 6.26
CA GLY A 85 -0.19 -2.71 4.82
C GLY A 85 1.30 -2.90 4.45
N ILE A 86 1.66 -2.73 3.17
CA ILE A 86 3.08 -2.75 2.74
C ILE A 86 3.70 -1.37 3.02
N HIS A 87 4.16 -1.15 4.25
CA HIS A 87 4.92 0.05 4.58
C HIS A 87 6.39 -0.20 4.28
N ARG A 88 6.87 0.28 3.12
CA ARG A 88 8.31 0.44 2.90
C ARG A 88 8.77 1.61 3.76
N LEU A 89 9.44 1.32 4.87
CA LEU A 89 10.18 2.33 5.65
C LEU A 89 11.11 3.09 4.69
N THR A 90 10.77 4.35 4.39
CA THR A 90 11.67 5.30 3.75
C THR A 90 12.62 5.85 4.80
N GLY A 91 13.62 5.06 5.16
CA GLY A 91 14.63 5.44 6.13
C GLY A 91 15.53 4.26 6.40
N HIS A 92 16.60 4.16 5.62
CA HIS A 92 17.61 3.10 5.61
C HIS A 92 17.09 1.65 5.55
N PRO A 93 17.14 0.99 4.37
CA PRO A 93 17.04 -0.46 4.37
C PRO A 93 18.25 -0.98 5.12
N ASN A 94 18.01 -1.69 6.23
CA ASN A 94 19.01 -2.57 6.79
C ASN A 94 19.67 -3.33 5.63
N SER A 95 20.97 -3.13 5.47
CA SER A 95 21.82 -3.64 4.38
C SER A 95 21.90 -5.18 4.32
N LEU A 96 21.03 -5.89 5.06
CA LEU A 96 21.01 -7.34 5.17
C LEU A 96 19.85 -8.00 4.43
N LEU A 97 18.91 -7.24 3.85
CA LEU A 97 17.79 -7.79 3.08
C LEU A 97 17.84 -7.43 1.59
N ALA A 98 19.04 -7.37 1.01
CA ALA A 98 19.21 -7.16 -0.42
C ALA A 98 18.87 -8.40 -1.27
N ASN A 99 18.74 -9.59 -0.67
CA ASN A 99 18.67 -10.84 -1.44
C ASN A 99 17.47 -11.71 -1.04
N SER A 100 16.27 -11.30 -1.45
CA SER A 100 15.14 -12.24 -1.61
C SER A 100 14.52 -12.05 -3.00
N SER A 101 15.37 -12.02 -4.02
CA SER A 101 14.92 -12.19 -5.40
C SER A 101 14.89 -13.69 -5.66
N SER A 102 13.80 -14.35 -5.26
CA SER A 102 13.53 -15.71 -5.72
C SER A 102 13.42 -15.68 -7.25
N PRO A 103 14.10 -16.58 -8.00
CA PRO A 103 14.08 -16.60 -9.46
C PRO A 103 12.66 -16.59 -10.05
N GLN A 104 11.73 -17.28 -9.38
CA GLN A 104 10.32 -17.34 -9.75
C GLN A 104 9.62 -15.97 -9.71
N ASN A 105 9.98 -15.10 -8.76
CA ASN A 105 9.42 -13.75 -8.67
C ASN A 105 10.02 -12.80 -9.71
N GLN A 106 11.26 -13.06 -10.16
CA GLN A 106 11.89 -12.28 -11.22
C GLN A 106 11.30 -12.62 -12.58
N GLU A 107 11.16 -13.91 -12.88
CA GLU A 107 10.55 -14.42 -14.12
C GLU A 107 9.11 -13.91 -14.28
N GLN A 108 8.28 -14.04 -13.25
CA GLN A 108 6.90 -13.54 -13.29
C GLN A 108 6.83 -12.02 -13.53
N MET A 109 7.78 -11.25 -12.99
CA MET A 109 7.82 -9.80 -13.20
C MET A 109 8.30 -9.45 -14.61
N GLU A 110 9.17 -10.25 -15.22
CA GLU A 110 9.58 -10.13 -16.62
C GLU A 110 8.42 -10.45 -17.57
N ASP A 111 7.66 -11.50 -17.27
CA ASP A 111 6.45 -11.86 -18.05
C ASP A 111 5.39 -10.77 -18.01
N MET A 112 5.08 -10.23 -16.83
CA MET A 112 4.15 -9.10 -16.73
C MET A 112 4.66 -7.87 -17.50
N ARG A 113 5.97 -7.60 -17.49
CA ARG A 113 6.56 -6.51 -18.29
C ARG A 113 6.42 -6.78 -19.78
N ASN A 114 6.56 -8.04 -20.22
CA ASN A 114 6.37 -8.43 -21.61
C ASN A 114 4.92 -8.22 -22.05
N GLU A 115 3.95 -8.69 -21.26
CA GLU A 115 2.52 -8.56 -21.54
C GLU A 115 2.10 -7.08 -21.64
N ILE A 116 2.57 -6.22 -20.72
CA ILE A 116 2.29 -4.78 -20.76
C ILE A 116 2.84 -4.14 -22.05
N ARG A 117 4.00 -4.58 -22.55
CA ARG A 117 4.55 -4.07 -23.81
C ARG A 117 3.74 -4.52 -25.02
N GLU A 118 3.33 -5.78 -25.03
CA GLU A 118 2.52 -6.34 -26.12
C GLU A 118 1.15 -5.68 -26.21
N LEU A 119 0.47 -5.51 -25.07
CA LEU A 119 -0.82 -4.80 -25.01
C LEU A 119 -0.70 -3.35 -25.48
N LYS A 120 0.39 -2.65 -25.13
CA LYS A 120 0.66 -1.30 -25.63
C LYS A 120 0.83 -1.27 -27.15
N GLN A 121 1.61 -2.19 -27.71
CA GLN A 121 1.80 -2.30 -29.16
C GLN A 121 0.50 -2.62 -29.90
N GLN A 122 -0.33 -3.50 -29.33
CA GLN A 122 -1.65 -3.78 -29.88
C GLN A 122 -2.55 -2.55 -29.89
N LEU A 123 -2.58 -1.79 -28.78
CA LEU A 123 -3.38 -0.57 -28.69
C LEU A 123 -2.91 0.48 -29.72
N ASP A 124 -1.61 0.70 -29.86
CA ASP A 124 -1.03 1.63 -30.83
C ASP A 124 -1.36 1.22 -32.28
N SER A 125 -1.30 -0.08 -32.57
CA SER A 125 -1.65 -0.63 -33.89
C SER A 125 -3.14 -0.46 -34.21
N GLN A 126 -4.02 -0.74 -33.25
CA GLN A 126 -5.46 -0.55 -33.38
C GLN A 126 -5.80 0.93 -33.59
N TYR A 127 -5.20 1.82 -32.80
CA TYR A 127 -5.36 3.26 -32.94
C TYR A 127 -4.92 3.75 -34.33
N GLY A 128 -3.76 3.29 -34.82
CA GLY A 128 -3.30 3.61 -36.17
C GLY A 128 -4.25 3.14 -37.27
N THR A 129 -4.87 1.97 -37.09
CA THR A 129 -5.87 1.43 -38.03
C THR A 129 -7.15 2.26 -38.01
N PHE A 130 -7.64 2.63 -36.82
CA PHE A 130 -8.81 3.50 -36.65
C PHE A 130 -8.61 4.86 -37.34
N VAL A 131 -7.45 5.50 -37.12
CA VAL A 131 -7.12 6.80 -37.76
C VAL A 131 -7.09 6.68 -39.28
N LYS A 132 -6.53 5.60 -39.83
CA LYS A 132 -6.55 5.35 -41.28
C LYS A 132 -7.97 5.19 -41.81
N MET A 133 -8.81 4.43 -41.11
CA MET A 133 -10.22 4.24 -41.47
C MET A 133 -10.97 5.58 -41.45
N GLN A 134 -10.79 6.38 -40.39
CA GLN A 134 -11.40 7.70 -40.27
C GLN A 134 -11.00 8.62 -41.43
N LYS A 135 -9.72 8.62 -41.82
CA LYS A 135 -9.22 9.41 -42.96
C LYS A 135 -9.79 8.92 -44.30
N PHE A 136 -9.91 7.60 -44.47
CA PHE A 136 -10.52 7.00 -45.66
C PHE A 136 -12.00 7.37 -45.79
N MET A 137 -12.78 7.21 -44.72
CA MET A 137 -14.19 7.58 -44.68
C MET A 137 -14.38 9.06 -44.96
N HIS A 138 -13.54 9.94 -44.39
CA HIS A 138 -13.62 11.38 -44.67
C HIS A 138 -13.32 11.71 -46.13
N LYS A 139 -12.37 11.01 -46.75
CA LYS A 139 -11.98 11.23 -48.16
C LYS A 139 -13.06 10.79 -49.14
N HIS A 140 -13.76 9.69 -48.85
CA HIS A 140 -14.79 9.10 -49.73
C HIS A 140 -16.22 9.34 -49.23
N TRP A 141 -16.39 10.25 -48.27
CA TRP A 141 -17.68 10.60 -47.67
C TRP A 141 -18.70 11.05 -48.72
N HIS A 142 -18.23 11.81 -49.72
CA HIS A 142 -19.07 12.33 -50.79
C HIS A 142 -19.44 11.27 -51.85
N ASP A 143 -18.57 10.29 -52.11
CA ASP A 143 -18.81 9.22 -53.11
C ASP A 143 -19.92 8.23 -52.66
N LEU A 144 -20.21 8.14 -51.35
CA LEU A 144 -21.26 7.29 -50.79
C LEU A 144 -22.61 7.98 -50.65
N SER A 145 -22.67 9.31 -50.83
CA SER A 145 -23.88 10.11 -50.62
C SER A 145 -24.71 10.33 -51.89
N ASP A 146 -24.19 9.98 -53.08
CA ASP A 146 -24.83 10.24 -54.39
C ASP A 146 -25.62 9.03 -54.96
N ASN A 147 -25.90 8.00 -54.14
CA ASN A 147 -26.62 6.78 -54.57
C ASN A 147 -28.02 6.64 -53.95
N GLU A 148 -28.69 7.75 -53.61
CA GLU A 148 -30.14 7.78 -53.40
C GLU A 148 -30.72 9.00 -54.12
N ASP A 149 -30.85 8.93 -55.44
CA ASP A 149 -31.82 9.69 -56.23
C ASP A 149 -31.82 9.17 -57.69
N GLU A 150 -32.49 8.03 -57.93
CA GLU A 150 -33.25 7.76 -59.18
C GLU A 150 -34.32 6.68 -59.00
#